data_AF-A0A368YCH1-F1
#
_entry.id   AF-A0A368YCH1-F1
#
_cell.length_a   1.000
_cell.length_b   1.000
_cell.length_c   1.000
_cell.angle_alpha   90.00
_cell.angle_beta   90.00
_cell.angle_gamma   90.00
#
_symmetry.space_group_name_H-M   'P 1'
#
loop_
_entity.id
_entity.type
_entity.pdbx_description
1 polymer ?
#
loop_
_entity_poly.entity_id
_entity_poly.type
_entity_poly.pdbx_seq_one_letter_code
_entity_poly.pdbx_strand_id
1 'polypeptide(L)' 'MTIQPRSSAWPADRVAEARAVIADVAHHSDLLIRLACNVLAQHGETPGERADAQRLLVVIDARRGVARAQREDQGRAAR' A
#
# COMPACT_ATOMS: atom_id res chain seq x y z
N MET A 1 3.56 22.08 -31.32
CA MET A 1 3.01 21.48 -30.08
C MET A 1 2.68 20.03 -30.37
N THR A 2 3.58 19.11 -30.01
CA THR A 2 3.37 17.68 -30.24
C THR A 2 2.55 17.11 -29.07
N ILE A 3 1.27 16.84 -29.33
CA ILE A 3 0.40 16.15 -28.38
C ILE A 3 0.82 14.68 -28.43
N GLN A 4 1.64 14.26 -27.47
CA GLN A 4 1.93 12.83 -27.31
C GLN A 4 0.63 12.09 -27.02
N PRO A 5 0.36 10.97 -27.68
CA PRO A 5 -0.76 10.12 -27.31
C PRO A 5 -0.53 9.68 -25.87
N ARG A 6 -1.43 10.04 -24.96
CA ARG A 6 -1.43 9.52 -23.60
C ARG A 6 -1.69 8.02 -23.68
N SER A 7 -0.63 7.23 -23.80
CA SER A 7 -0.75 5.80 -23.52
C SER A 7 -1.31 5.70 -22.11
N SER A 8 -2.46 5.04 -21.95
CA SER A 8 -3.08 4.74 -20.66
C SER A 8 -2.25 3.75 -19.81
N ALA A 9 -0.97 3.57 -20.13
CA ALA A 9 -0.02 2.79 -19.37
C ALA A 9 0.35 3.55 -18.10
N TRP A 10 0.25 2.88 -16.96
CA TRP A 10 0.67 3.42 -15.67
C TRP A 10 2.18 3.73 -15.69
N PRO A 11 2.65 4.85 -15.12
CA PRO A 11 4.07 5.20 -15.18
C PRO A 11 4.95 4.17 -14.46
N ALA A 12 5.99 3.67 -15.13
CA ALA A 12 6.94 2.70 -14.56
C ALA A 12 7.63 3.24 -13.29
N ASP A 13 7.95 4.53 -13.26
CA ASP A 13 8.55 5.20 -12.10
C ASP A 13 7.67 5.07 -10.84
N ARG A 14 6.34 5.08 -11.01
CA ARG A 14 5.41 4.92 -9.89
C ARG A 14 5.37 3.48 -9.37
N VAL A 15 5.59 2.50 -10.23
CA VAL A 15 5.74 1.10 -9.81
C VAL A 15 7.06 0.92 -9.06
N ALA A 16 8.15 1.52 -9.55
CA ALA A 16 9.45 1.49 -8.87
C ALA A 16 9.41 2.19 -7.50
N GLU A 17 8.76 3.35 -7.40
CA GLU A 17 8.56 4.07 -6.13
C GLU A 17 7.76 3.22 -5.13
N ALA A 18 6.69 2.55 -5.58
CA ALA A 18 5.93 1.64 -4.74
C ALA A 18 6.79 0.47 -4.22
N ARG A 19 7.68 -0.09 -5.06
CA ARG A 19 8.63 -1.14 -4.63
C ARG A 19 9.61 -0.62 -3.58
N ALA A 20 10.12 0.60 -3.75
CA ALA A 20 11.02 1.22 -2.77
C ALA A 20 10.33 1.38 -1.41
N VAL A 21 9.06 1.80 -1.39
CA VAL A 21 8.25 1.87 -0.15
C VAL A 21 8.08 0.49 0.50
N ILE A 22 7.80 -0.56 -0.28
CA ILE A 22 7.66 -1.91 0.30
C ILE A 22 9.00 -2.44 0.82
N ALA A 23 10.11 -2.14 0.15
CA ALA A 23 11.45 -2.51 0.62
C ALA A 23 11.79 -1.84 1.95
N ASP A 24 11.25 -0.64 2.22
CA ASP A 24 11.50 0.14 3.43
C ASP A 24 10.28 0.21 4.39
N VAL A 25 9.50 -0.87 4.44
CA VAL A 25 8.24 -0.96 5.18
C VAL A 25 8.35 -0.57 6.67
N ALA A 26 9.51 -0.78 7.29
CA ALA A 26 9.74 -0.45 8.70
C ALA A 26 9.75 1.06 8.99
N HIS A 27 10.08 1.89 7.98
CA HIS A 27 10.20 3.34 8.13
C HIS A 27 9.01 4.11 7.55
N HIS A 28 7.97 3.38 7.11
CA HIS A 28 6.82 3.97 6.45
C HIS A 28 5.52 3.71 7.20
N SER A 29 4.59 4.67 7.11
CA SER A 29 3.28 4.54 7.74
C SER A 29 2.44 3.47 7.03
N ASP A 30 1.56 2.79 7.77
CA ASP A 30 0.61 1.82 7.21
C ASP A 30 -0.24 2.42 6.06
N LEU A 31 -0.48 3.73 6.08
CA LEU A 31 -1.15 4.43 4.98
C LEU A 31 -0.33 4.43 3.69
N LEU A 32 0.97 4.75 3.79
CA LEU A 32 1.88 4.78 2.64
C LEU A 32 2.09 3.37 2.07
N ILE A 33 2.26 2.40 2.96
CA ILE A 33 2.43 0.99 2.59
C ILE A 33 1.16 0.51 1.85
N ARG A 34 -0.03 0.85 2.34
CA ARG A 34 -1.30 0.50 1.67
C ARG A 34 -1.41 1.11 0.27
N LEU A 35 -1.00 2.37 0.10
CA LEU A 35 -0.98 3.02 -1.22
C LEU A 35 -0.02 2.31 -2.18
N ALA A 36 1.19 2.00 -1.72
CA ALA A 36 2.17 1.24 -2.49
C ALA A 36 1.65 -0.15 -2.88
N CYS A 37 1.05 -0.89 -1.94
CA CYS A 37 0.44 -2.19 -2.25
C CYS A 37 -0.70 -2.08 -3.26
N ASN A 38 -1.54 -1.03 -3.22
CA ASN A 38 -2.59 -0.82 -4.21
C ASN A 38 -2.02 -0.59 -5.62
N VAL A 39 -0.91 0.16 -5.72
CA VAL A 39 -0.20 0.36 -6.99
C VAL A 39 0.36 -0.97 -7.50
N LEU A 40 1.05 -1.74 -6.66
CA LEU A 40 1.63 -3.02 -7.05
C LEU A 40 0.58 -4.08 -7.37
N ALA A 41 -0.55 -4.12 -6.67
CA ALA A 41 -1.63 -5.07 -6.94
C ALA A 41 -2.29 -4.85 -8.32
N GLN A 42 -2.36 -3.59 -8.78
CA GLN A 42 -3.00 -3.22 -10.05
C GLN A 42 -2.01 -3.16 -11.22
N HIS A 43 -0.78 -2.73 -10.95
CA HIS A 43 0.20 -2.37 -11.99
C HIS A 43 1.55 -3.06 -11.82
N GLY A 44 1.71 -3.94 -10.83
CA GLY A 44 2.89 -4.78 -10.68
C GLY A 44 3.13 -5.61 -11.93
N GLU A 45 4.39 -5.79 -12.29
CA GLU A 45 4.80 -6.41 -13.54
C GLU A 45 4.47 -7.90 -13.54
N THR A 46 4.72 -8.57 -12.42
CA THR A 46 4.54 -10.02 -12.30
C THR A 46 3.25 -10.39 -11.60
N PRO A 47 2.60 -11.52 -11.97
CA PRO A 47 1.46 -12.04 -11.22
C PRO A 47 1.78 -12.34 -9.75
N GLY A 48 3.02 -12.77 -9.46
CA GLY A 48 3.49 -13.03 -8.10
C GLY A 48 3.52 -11.76 -7.25
N GLU A 49 4.13 -10.70 -7.77
CA GLU A 49 4.16 -9.38 -7.13
C GLU A 49 2.74 -8.85 -6.83
N ARG A 50 1.83 -8.99 -7.80
CA ARG A 50 0.42 -8.59 -7.60
C ARG A 50 -0.24 -9.38 -6.47
N ALA A 51 -0.03 -10.69 -6.42
CA ALA A 51 -0.58 -11.56 -5.38
C ALA A 51 0.01 -11.26 -4.00
N ASP A 52 1.31 -11.00 -3.90
CA ASP A 52 1.98 -10.65 -2.65
C ASP A 52 1.50 -9.29 -2.12
N ALA A 53 1.36 -8.30 -3.00
CA ALA A 53 0.80 -7.00 -2.65
C ALA A 53 -0.64 -7.11 -2.10
N GLN A 54 -1.46 -7.97 -2.70
CA GLN A 54 -2.82 -8.25 -2.20
C GLN A 54 -2.83 -8.90 -0.82
N ARG A 55 -1.94 -9.87 -0.57
CA ARG A 55 -1.81 -10.49 0.76
C ARG A 55 -1.37 -9.46 1.80
N LEU A 56 -0.42 -8.60 1.46
CA LEU A 56 0.07 -7.56 2.36
C LEU A 56 -1.03 -6.53 2.72
N LEU A 57 -1.92 -6.18 1.77
CA LEU A 57 -3.10 -5.36 2.06
C LEU A 57 -3.99 -5.96 3.16
N VAL A 58 -4.23 -7.28 3.11
CA VAL A 58 -5.03 -7.97 4.13
C VAL A 58 -4.39 -7.85 5.51
N VAL A 59 -3.07 -8.06 5.59
CA VAL A 59 -2.32 -7.95 6.84
C VAL A 59 -2.37 -6.52 7.41
N ILE A 60 -2.20 -5.51 6.56
CA ILE A 60 -2.23 -4.09 6.97
C ILE A 60 -3.62 -3.69 7.44
N ASP A 61 -4.68 -4.08 6.73
CA ASP A 61 -6.04 -3.74 7.11
C ASP A 61 -6.45 -4.42 8.44
N ALA A 62 -5.97 -5.65 8.70
CA ALA A 62 -6.15 -6.32 9.99
C ALA A 62 -5.44 -5.59 11.14
N ARG A 63 -4.21 -5.09 10.94
CA ARG A 63 -3.47 -4.30 11.94
C ARG A 63 -4.22 -3.03 12.33
N ARG A 64 -4.91 -2.38 11.38
CA ARG A 64 -5.75 -1.20 11.65
C ARG A 64 -6.93 -1.50 12.56
N GLY A 65 -7.59 -2.64 12.37
CA GLY A 65 -8.66 -3.11 13.24
C GLY A 65 -8.20 -3.26 14.68
N VAL A 66 -7.03 -3.88 14.89
CA VAL A 66 -6.41 -4.04 16.21
C VAL A 66 -6.04 -2.68 16.83
N ALA A 67 -5.39 -1.80 16.07
CA ALA A 67 -5.00 -0.49 16.57
C ALA A 67 -6.20 0.38 16.96
N ARG A 68 -7.32 0.27 16.25
CA ARG A 68 -8.57 0.95 16.59
C ARG A 68 -9.21 0.37 17.85
N ALA A 69 -9.31 -0.96 17.94
CA ALA A 69 -9.87 -1.63 19.11
C ALA A 69 -9.08 -1.31 20.38
N GLN A 70 -7.74 -1.27 20.32
CA GLN A 70 -6.89 -0.89 21.45
C GLN A 70 -7.10 0.55 21.91
N ARG A 71 -7.33 1.50 20.99
CA ARG A 71 -7.64 2.90 21.36
C ARG A 71 -9.00 3.02 22.06
N GLU A 72 -9.99 2.29 21.58
CA GLU A 72 -11.33 2.28 22.18
C GLU A 72 -11.33 1.63 23.58
N ASP A 73 -10.52 0.59 23.79
CA ASP A 73 -10.32 -0.06 25.10
C ASP A 73 -9.59 0.86 26.10
N GLN A 74 -8.50 1.51 25.67
CA GLN A 74 -7.80 2.51 26.49
C GLN A 74 -8.70 3.69 26.88
N GLY A 75 -9.56 4.16 25.98
CA GLY A 75 -10.53 5.22 26.28
C GLY A 75 -11.63 4.81 27.27
N ARG A 76 -11.89 3.50 27.41
CA ARG A 76 -12.81 2.94 28.41
C ARG A 76 -12.13 2.74 29.76
N ALA A 77 -10.86 2.32 29.77
CA ALA A 77 -10.08 2.16 31.00
C ALA A 77 -9.72 3.50 31.68
N ALA A 78 -9.77 4.62 30.96
CA ALA A 78 -9.50 5.96 31.47
C ALA A 78 -10.74 6.70 32.03
N ARG A 79 -11.92 6.05 32.11
CA ARG A 79 -13.15 6.59 32.70
C ARG A 79 -13.51 5.83 33.97
#